data_AF-A0AA38IGM9-F1
#
_entry.id   AF-A0AA38IGM9-F1
#
_cell.length_a   1.000
_cell.length_b   1.000
_cell.length_c   1.000
_cell.angle_alpha   90.00
_cell.angle_beta   90.00
_cell.angle_gamma   90.00
#
_symmetry.space_group_name_H-M   'P 1'
#
loop_
_entity.id
_entity.type
_entity.pdbx_description
1 polymer ?
#
loop_
_entity_poly.entity_id
_entity_poly.type
_entity_poly.pdbx_seq_one_letter_code
_entity_poly.pdbx_strand_id
1 'polypeptide(L)'
;MARQKWNSDEICKFLDIYEQFDILWNSRLPDYVNKHKREIALEKLLHVIAQSGLGHFNVEQLRKKIKSIRTVYRMELLKILKSQNNYKPKLVWFKRANNFLRSVMTDDATLPVNSVSVSDPLHVEATVKEESNDITVADDDDDELMDLQETETCSLPAIPSTSVNKSTEDEFSVFARHVAMQLRMLPLVKALHLETEIQKLIATERISCLSNIKIDDGVKFVDEK
;
A
#
# COMPACT_ATOMS: atom_id res chain seq x y z
N MET A 1 9.35 13.23 -24.74
CA MET A 1 7.95 13.50 -25.19
C MET A 1 7.27 14.40 -24.17
N ALA A 2 6.47 15.37 -24.62
CA ALA A 2 5.84 16.37 -23.76
C ALA A 2 4.85 15.73 -22.75
N ARG A 3 4.78 16.26 -21.52
CA ARG A 3 3.80 15.83 -20.52
C ARG A 3 2.40 16.31 -20.95
N GLN A 4 1.47 15.39 -21.21
CA GLN A 4 0.07 15.73 -21.51
C GLN A 4 -0.60 16.31 -20.26
N LYS A 5 -0.94 17.60 -20.31
CA LYS A 5 -1.72 18.28 -19.27
C LYS A 5 -3.20 17.92 -19.49
N TRP A 6 -3.83 17.33 -18.48
CA TRP A 6 -5.29 17.11 -18.50
C TRP A 6 -5.99 18.21 -17.74
N ASN A 7 -7.08 18.72 -18.30
CA ASN A 7 -8.00 19.60 -17.61
C ASN A 7 -8.95 18.79 -16.69
N SER A 8 -9.77 19.50 -15.91
CA SER A 8 -10.67 18.87 -14.94
C SER A 8 -11.69 17.92 -15.60
N ASP A 9 -12.21 18.28 -16.77
CA ASP A 9 -13.22 17.47 -17.49
C ASP A 9 -12.61 16.19 -18.07
N GLU A 10 -11.39 16.29 -18.59
CA GLU A 10 -10.61 15.14 -19.05
C GLU A 10 -10.30 14.18 -17.89
N ILE A 11 -9.95 14.71 -16.70
CA ILE A 11 -9.75 13.90 -15.50
C ILE A 11 -11.06 13.23 -15.08
N CYS A 12 -12.20 13.94 -15.13
CA CYS A 12 -13.51 13.34 -14.84
C CYS A 12 -13.82 12.19 -15.80
N LYS A 13 -13.71 12.40 -17.11
CA LYS A 13 -13.92 11.36 -18.13
C LYS A 13 -12.98 10.18 -17.95
N PHE A 14 -11.72 10.44 -17.63
CA PHE A 14 -10.77 9.38 -17.33
C PHE A 14 -11.22 8.57 -16.10
N LEU A 15 -11.64 9.23 -15.02
CA LEU A 15 -12.12 8.55 -13.82
C LEU A 15 -13.38 7.72 -14.10
N ASP A 16 -14.26 8.16 -15.00
CA ASP A 16 -15.42 7.38 -15.45
C ASP A 16 -15.04 6.05 -16.10
N ILE A 17 -13.98 6.06 -16.90
CA ILE A 17 -13.48 4.86 -17.55
C ILE A 17 -12.70 4.01 -16.55
N TYR A 18 -11.82 4.63 -15.77
CA TYR A 18 -10.92 3.95 -14.82
C TYR A 18 -11.66 3.22 -13.71
N GLU A 19 -12.81 3.75 -13.24
CA GLU A 19 -13.65 3.07 -12.25
C GLU A 19 -14.08 1.67 -12.71
N GLN A 20 -14.29 1.45 -14.01
CA GLN A 20 -14.74 0.16 -14.55
C GLN A 20 -13.68 -0.96 -14.48
N PHE A 21 -12.43 -0.61 -14.17
CA PHE A 21 -11.32 -1.54 -14.10
C PHE A 21 -10.91 -1.79 -12.65
N ASP A 22 -11.78 -2.45 -11.88
CA ASP A 22 -11.60 -2.71 -10.44
C ASP A 22 -10.23 -3.29 -10.10
N ILE A 23 -9.72 -4.22 -10.93
CA ILE A 23 -8.41 -4.86 -10.70
C ILE A 23 -7.21 -3.92 -10.80
N LEU A 24 -7.40 -2.68 -11.29
CA LEU A 24 -6.35 -1.66 -11.33
C LEU A 24 -6.32 -0.79 -10.07
N TRP A 25 -7.45 -0.64 -9.38
CA TRP A 25 -7.57 0.30 -8.28
C TRP A 25 -7.92 -0.33 -6.93
N ASN A 26 -8.54 -1.51 -6.95
CA ASN A 26 -9.00 -2.23 -5.78
C ASN A 26 -7.99 -3.30 -5.35
N SER A 27 -7.23 -3.00 -4.30
CA SER A 27 -6.25 -3.91 -3.70
C SER A 27 -6.88 -5.09 -2.96
N ARG A 28 -8.20 -5.05 -2.69
CA ARG A 28 -8.91 -6.14 -2.00
C ARG A 28 -9.26 -7.31 -2.93
N LEU A 29 -9.11 -7.14 -4.25
CA LEU A 29 -9.39 -8.22 -5.20
C LEU A 29 -8.21 -9.21 -5.27
N PRO A 30 -8.45 -10.53 -5.27
CA PRO A 30 -7.39 -11.52 -5.41
C PRO A 30 -6.63 -11.37 -6.73
N ASP A 31 -7.35 -10.93 -7.77
CA ASP A 31 -6.79 -10.69 -9.10
C ASP A 31 -5.90 -9.44 -9.17
N TYR A 32 -5.91 -8.56 -8.17
CA TYR A 32 -4.99 -7.41 -8.06
C TYR A 32 -3.53 -7.85 -7.89
N VAL A 33 -3.29 -9.01 -7.26
CA VAL A 33 -1.94 -9.57 -7.09
C VAL A 33 -1.40 -10.13 -8.42
N ASN A 34 -2.29 -10.53 -9.32
CA ASN A 34 -1.90 -11.12 -10.59
C ASN A 34 -1.43 -10.06 -11.60
N LYS A 35 -0.11 -9.96 -11.77
CA LYS A 35 0.55 -9.02 -12.70
C LYS A 35 -0.01 -9.12 -14.12
N HIS A 36 -0.22 -10.34 -14.64
CA HIS A 36 -0.67 -10.53 -16.02
C HIS A 36 -2.09 -10.02 -16.24
N LYS A 37 -3.01 -10.31 -15.31
CA LYS A 37 -4.40 -9.80 -15.38
C LYS A 37 -4.42 -8.27 -15.33
N ARG A 38 -3.57 -7.66 -14.48
CA ARG A 38 -3.42 -6.21 -14.41
C ARG A 38 -2.86 -5.59 -15.69
N GLU A 39 -1.89 -6.23 -16.32
CA GLU A 39 -1.34 -5.78 -17.60
C GLU A 39 -2.44 -5.73 -18.66
N ILE A 40 -3.20 -6.82 -18.79
CA ILE A 40 -4.32 -6.93 -19.72
C ILE A 40 -5.36 -5.83 -19.46
N ALA A 41 -5.68 -5.54 -18.19
CA ALA A 41 -6.60 -4.45 -17.88
C ALA A 41 -6.02 -3.07 -18.20
N LEU A 42 -4.72 -2.84 -17.99
CA LEU A 42 -4.07 -1.58 -18.37
C LEU A 42 -4.09 -1.38 -19.88
N GLU A 43 -3.81 -2.42 -20.67
CA GLU A 43 -3.88 -2.38 -22.13
C GLU A 43 -5.30 -2.09 -22.62
N LYS A 44 -6.31 -2.76 -22.03
CA LYS A 44 -7.72 -2.49 -22.32
C LYS A 44 -8.11 -1.05 -21.98
N LEU A 45 -7.72 -0.57 -20.80
CA LEU A 45 -7.96 0.81 -20.38
C LEU A 45 -7.33 1.82 -21.35
N LEU A 46 -6.08 1.57 -21.77
CA LEU A 46 -5.36 2.39 -22.73
C LEU A 46 -6.11 2.47 -24.07
N HIS A 47 -6.62 1.34 -24.57
CA HIS A 47 -7.41 1.29 -25.78
C HIS A 47 -8.70 2.13 -25.66
N VAL A 48 -9.45 2.00 -24.57
CA VAL A 48 -10.70 2.76 -24.34
C VAL A 48 -10.42 4.26 -24.20
N ILE A 49 -9.31 4.64 -23.56
CA ILE A 49 -8.88 6.05 -23.44
C ILE A 49 -8.56 6.64 -24.81
N ALA A 50 -7.85 5.90 -25.67
CA ALA A 50 -7.54 6.32 -27.03
C ALA A 50 -8.82 6.54 -27.86
N GLN A 51 -9.81 5.65 -27.72
CA GLN A 51 -11.12 5.79 -28.37
C GLN A 51 -11.94 6.97 -27.84
N SER A 52 -11.75 7.35 -26.58
CA SER A 52 -12.49 8.42 -25.91
C SER A 52 -11.93 9.82 -26.20
N GLY A 53 -10.88 9.93 -27.01
CA GLY A 53 -10.28 11.21 -27.41
C GLY A 53 -9.43 11.88 -26.33
N LEU A 54 -9.03 11.15 -25.27
CA LEU A 54 -8.21 11.66 -24.17
C LEU A 54 -6.70 11.72 -24.50
N GLY A 55 -6.33 11.29 -25.71
CA GLY A 55 -4.97 11.22 -26.22
C GLY A 55 -4.44 9.79 -26.31
N HIS A 56 -3.29 9.65 -26.97
CA HIS A 56 -2.57 8.38 -27.05
C HIS A 56 -1.55 8.30 -25.92
N PHE A 57 -1.68 7.29 -25.08
CA PHE A 57 -0.74 7.00 -24.01
C PHE A 57 -0.02 5.69 -24.31
N ASN A 58 1.22 5.58 -23.81
CA ASN A 58 1.80 4.27 -23.56
C ASN A 58 1.44 3.81 -22.13
N VAL A 59 1.55 2.51 -21.86
CA VAL A 59 1.24 1.89 -20.57
C VAL A 59 1.99 2.58 -19.42
N GLU A 60 3.27 2.94 -19.60
CA GLU A 60 4.05 3.66 -18.60
C GLU A 60 3.50 5.05 -18.28
N GLN A 61 3.10 5.80 -19.31
CA GLN A 61 2.52 7.13 -19.14
C GLN A 61 1.18 7.04 -18.41
N LEU A 62 0.36 6.05 -18.78
CA LEU A 62 -0.90 5.77 -18.11
C LEU A 62 -0.71 5.40 -16.64
N ARG A 63 0.27 4.55 -16.32
CA ARG A 63 0.64 4.23 -14.93
C ARG A 63 1.05 5.47 -14.15
N LYS A 64 1.93 6.31 -14.73
CA LYS A 64 2.35 7.58 -14.11
C LYS A 64 1.15 8.50 -13.87
N LYS A 65 0.21 8.56 -14.81
CA LYS A 65 -1.02 9.35 -14.68
C LYS A 65 -1.94 8.84 -13.58
N ILE A 66 -2.18 7.54 -13.51
CA ILE A 66 -2.94 6.89 -12.43
C ILE A 66 -2.29 7.21 -11.07
N LYS A 67 -0.96 7.03 -10.95
CA LYS A 67 -0.21 7.33 -9.73
C LYS A 67 -0.39 8.80 -9.33
N SER A 68 -0.22 9.73 -10.27
CA SER A 68 -0.38 11.17 -10.03
C SER A 68 -1.79 11.50 -9.50
N ILE A 69 -2.85 11.02 -10.16
CA ILE A 69 -4.24 11.28 -9.75
C ILE A 69 -4.51 10.70 -8.36
N ARG A 70 -4.06 9.46 -8.08
CA ARG A 70 -4.21 8.83 -6.76
C ARG A 70 -3.46 9.60 -5.67
N THR A 71 -2.26 10.09 -5.96
CA THR A 71 -1.48 10.90 -5.02
C THR A 71 -2.20 12.19 -4.68
N VAL A 72 -2.70 12.93 -5.69
CA VAL A 72 -3.44 14.18 -5.47
C VAL A 72 -4.74 13.92 -4.69
N TYR A 73 -5.49 12.87 -5.04
CA TYR A 73 -6.68 12.45 -4.28
C TYR A 73 -6.34 12.16 -2.81
N ARG A 74 -5.26 11.41 -2.55
CA ARG A 74 -4.81 11.09 -1.19
C ARG A 74 -4.45 12.36 -0.41
N MET A 75 -3.70 13.27 -1.01
CA MET A 75 -3.35 14.55 -0.38
C MET A 75 -4.60 15.36 -0.03
N GLU A 76 -5.56 15.42 -0.95
CA GLU A 76 -6.80 16.14 -0.73
C GLU A 76 -7.64 15.49 0.39
N LEU A 77 -7.70 14.15 0.42
CA LEU A 77 -8.34 13.40 1.50
C LEU A 77 -7.70 13.68 2.86
N LEU A 78 -6.36 13.73 2.93
CA LEU A 78 -5.64 14.10 4.16
C LEU A 78 -5.99 15.50 4.67
N LYS A 79 -6.14 16.49 3.77
CA LYS A 79 -6.55 17.85 4.17
C LYS A 79 -7.94 17.86 4.80
N ILE A 80 -8.89 17.13 4.22
CA ILE A 80 -10.25 17.01 4.77
C ILE A 80 -10.18 16.44 6.19
N LEU A 81 -9.44 15.35 6.37
CA LEU A 81 -9.34 14.65 7.65
C LEU A 81 -8.63 15.50 8.71
N LYS A 82 -7.54 16.19 8.34
CA LYS A 82 -6.81 17.10 9.24
C LYS A 82 -7.65 18.31 9.66
N SER A 83 -8.53 18.80 8.79
CA SER A 83 -9.38 19.97 9.05
C SER A 83 -10.59 19.71 9.96
N GLN A 84 -10.74 18.49 10.49
CA GLN A 84 -11.94 18.07 11.21
C GLN A 84 -13.23 18.38 10.41
N ASN A 85 -13.23 18.07 9.11
CA ASN A 85 -14.33 18.29 8.15
C ASN A 85 -14.69 19.76 7.81
N ASN A 86 -13.90 20.74 8.23
CA ASN A 86 -14.13 22.14 7.83
C ASN A 86 -13.57 22.50 6.44
N TYR A 87 -12.67 21.68 5.89
CA TYR A 87 -12.12 21.87 4.55
C TYR A 87 -13.00 21.21 3.49
N LYS A 88 -13.34 21.98 2.44
CA LYS A 88 -14.01 21.49 1.25
C LYS A 88 -13.02 21.37 0.09
N PRO A 89 -12.91 20.18 -0.54
CA PRO A 89 -12.05 20.00 -1.69
C PRO A 89 -12.37 20.97 -2.82
N LYS A 90 -11.33 21.56 -3.40
CA LYS A 90 -11.47 22.52 -4.51
C LYS A 90 -11.47 21.83 -5.88
N LEU A 91 -11.06 20.57 -5.92
CA LEU A 91 -10.91 19.79 -7.14
C LEU A 91 -12.27 19.26 -7.60
N VAL A 92 -12.74 19.70 -8.78
CA VAL A 92 -14.03 19.29 -9.37
C VAL A 92 -14.14 17.76 -9.48
N TRP A 93 -13.06 17.10 -9.90
CA TRP A 93 -13.00 15.66 -10.06
C TRP A 93 -12.86 14.89 -8.73
N PHE A 94 -12.63 15.56 -7.59
CA PHE A 94 -12.44 14.89 -6.30
C PHE A 94 -13.66 14.05 -5.92
N LYS A 95 -14.86 14.61 -6.07
CA LYS A 95 -16.11 13.89 -5.79
C LYS A 95 -16.18 12.59 -6.59
N ARG A 96 -15.77 12.65 -7.86
CA ARG A 96 -15.76 11.50 -8.76
C ARG A 96 -14.80 10.42 -8.31
N ALA A 97 -13.57 10.80 -7.97
CA ALA A 97 -12.55 9.89 -7.45
C ALA A 97 -12.96 9.27 -6.10
N ASN A 98 -13.58 10.08 -5.23
CA ASN A 98 -13.99 9.68 -3.89
C ASN A 98 -15.05 8.56 -3.88
N ASN A 99 -15.90 8.48 -4.92
CA ASN A 99 -16.98 7.50 -4.98
C ASN A 99 -16.47 6.05 -4.91
N PHE A 100 -15.34 5.75 -5.55
CA PHE A 100 -14.81 4.39 -5.61
C PHE A 100 -13.48 4.23 -4.85
N LEU A 101 -12.58 5.23 -4.91
CA LEU A 101 -11.27 5.13 -4.26
C LEU A 101 -11.33 5.19 -2.74
N ARG A 102 -12.34 5.86 -2.16
CA ARG A 102 -12.45 5.99 -0.69
C ARG A 102 -12.54 4.62 -0.03
N SER A 103 -13.33 3.71 -0.61
CA SER A 103 -13.56 2.38 -0.02
C SER A 103 -12.28 1.57 0.15
N VAL A 104 -11.29 1.76 -0.73
CA VAL A 104 -10.02 1.02 -0.70
C VAL A 104 -8.93 1.78 0.07
N MET A 105 -9.02 3.11 0.15
CA MET A 105 -8.00 3.95 0.78
C MET A 105 -8.24 4.25 2.26
N THR A 106 -9.43 3.97 2.80
CA THR A 106 -9.72 4.19 4.22
C THR A 106 -9.35 3.01 5.12
N ASP A 107 -9.01 1.84 4.58
CA ASP A 107 -8.58 0.68 5.39
C ASP A 107 -7.10 0.74 5.79
N ASP A 108 -6.30 1.57 5.10
CA ASP A 108 -4.96 1.93 5.54
C ASP A 108 -5.08 2.93 6.70
N ALA A 109 -5.53 2.45 7.86
CA ALA A 109 -5.64 3.19 9.12
C ALA A 109 -4.27 3.57 9.72
N THR A 110 -3.32 4.01 8.89
CA THR A 110 -2.16 4.81 9.27
C THR A 110 -2.37 6.23 8.79
N LEU A 111 -3.35 6.91 9.37
CA LEU A 111 -3.30 8.36 9.43
C LEU A 111 -2.65 8.71 10.77
N PRO A 112 -1.46 9.32 10.78
CA PRO A 112 -0.82 9.69 12.02
C PRO A 112 -1.64 10.82 12.67
N VAL A 113 -2.44 10.45 13.66
CA VAL A 113 -2.73 11.34 14.78
C VAL A 113 -1.52 11.23 15.70
N ASN A 114 -0.59 12.19 15.58
CA ASN A 114 0.00 12.73 16.80
C ASN A 114 0.57 14.14 16.61
N SER A 115 0.30 14.93 17.64
CA SER A 115 0.67 16.31 17.89
C SER A 115 2.18 16.55 17.91
N VAL A 116 2.64 17.54 17.15
CA VAL A 116 3.77 18.37 17.57
C VAL A 116 3.39 19.82 17.29
N SER A 117 3.14 20.54 18.39
CA SER A 117 3.18 21.99 18.44
C SER A 117 4.63 22.42 18.25
N VAL A 118 4.93 23.13 17.17
CA VAL A 118 6.01 24.12 17.20
C VAL A 118 5.55 25.34 16.43
N SER A 119 5.74 26.45 17.10
CA SER A 119 5.26 27.79 16.82
C SER A 119 5.70 28.32 15.46
N ASP A 120 4.77 29.04 14.83
CA ASP A 120 5.01 30.15 13.90
C ASP A 120 6.09 31.12 14.47
N PRO A 121 6.84 31.91 13.66
CA PRO A 121 6.18 32.99 12.92
C PRO A 121 6.86 33.45 11.59
N LEU A 122 6.03 33.74 10.57
CA LEU A 122 5.96 35.03 9.79
C LEU A 122 5.71 34.89 8.27
N HIS A 123 4.43 35.13 7.93
CA HIS A 123 3.95 36.21 7.04
C HIS A 123 4.47 36.31 5.60
N VAL A 124 3.58 36.04 4.63
CA VAL A 124 3.32 36.97 3.53
C VAL A 124 1.87 36.84 3.03
N GLU A 125 1.34 38.01 2.67
CA GLU A 125 -0.05 38.39 2.47
C GLU A 125 -0.80 37.68 1.34
N ALA A 126 -2.13 37.72 1.47
CA ALA A 126 -3.09 37.38 0.45
C ALA A 126 -2.93 38.25 -0.80
N THR A 127 -2.88 37.62 -1.96
CA THR A 127 -3.40 38.21 -3.21
C THR A 127 -4.01 37.12 -4.07
N VAL A 128 -5.31 37.24 -4.30
CA VAL A 128 -6.11 36.38 -5.17
C VAL A 128 -5.74 36.66 -6.62
N LYS A 129 -5.31 35.63 -7.35
CA LYS A 129 -5.53 35.49 -8.80
C LYS A 129 -5.83 34.03 -9.13
N GLU A 130 -6.95 33.84 -9.81
CA GLU A 130 -7.44 32.56 -10.30
C GLU A 130 -6.64 32.04 -11.50
N GLU A 131 -6.79 30.73 -11.71
CA GLU A 131 -6.48 29.95 -12.93
C GLU A 131 -5.02 29.81 -13.38
N SER A 132 -4.36 28.75 -12.88
CA SER A 132 -3.63 27.80 -13.75
C SER A 132 -3.36 26.52 -12.97
N ASN A 133 -4.02 25.42 -13.34
CA ASN A 133 -3.82 24.11 -12.71
C ASN A 133 -2.58 23.44 -13.31
N ASP A 134 -1.40 23.96 -12.98
CA ASP A 134 -0.11 23.38 -13.37
C ASP A 134 0.39 22.44 -12.27
N ILE A 135 0.41 21.14 -12.55
CA ILE A 135 0.93 20.13 -11.62
C ILE A 135 2.43 20.03 -11.87
N THR A 136 3.21 20.89 -11.22
CA THR A 136 4.64 20.71 -10.99
C THR A 136 4.83 19.98 -9.67
N VAL A 137 5.14 18.68 -9.76
CA VAL A 137 5.87 17.99 -8.69
C VAL A 137 7.32 17.94 -9.12
N ALA A 138 8.16 18.55 -8.29
CA ALA A 138 9.59 18.56 -8.38
C ALA A 138 10.14 17.14 -8.52
N ASP A 139 11.20 17.02 -9.31
CA ASP A 139 12.01 15.84 -9.46
C ASP A 139 12.57 15.43 -8.08
N ASP A 140 12.19 14.24 -7.62
CA ASP A 140 13.02 13.43 -6.74
C ASP A 140 13.60 12.33 -7.64
N ASP A 141 14.91 12.38 -7.79
CA ASP A 141 15.74 11.50 -8.59
C ASP A 141 15.69 10.03 -8.12
N ASP A 142 15.92 9.16 -9.11
CA ASP A 142 16.37 7.76 -9.05
C ASP A 142 15.69 6.76 -8.09
N ASP A 143 14.94 5.84 -8.70
CA ASP A 143 15.10 4.42 -8.36
C ASP A 143 15.09 3.62 -9.66
N GLU A 144 16.31 3.36 -10.14
CA GLU A 144 16.63 2.54 -11.29
C GLU A 144 16.18 1.09 -11.01
N LEU A 145 15.26 0.60 -11.84
CA LEU A 145 14.82 -0.79 -11.88
C LEU A 145 16.00 -1.68 -12.25
N MET A 146 16.70 -2.22 -11.26
CA MET A 146 17.70 -3.26 -11.48
C MET A 146 17.01 -4.56 -11.95
N ASP A 147 17.36 -4.88 -13.19
CA ASP A 147 17.23 -6.13 -13.92
C ASP A 147 17.54 -7.35 -13.02
N LEU A 148 16.54 -8.20 -12.80
CA LEU A 148 16.75 -9.52 -12.21
C LEU A 148 17.01 -10.51 -13.35
N GLN A 149 18.30 -10.69 -13.66
CA GLN A 149 18.78 -11.81 -14.46
C GLN A 149 18.40 -13.14 -13.80
N GLU A 150 17.95 -14.05 -14.67
CA GLU A 150 17.69 -15.45 -14.41
C GLU A 150 18.88 -16.11 -13.68
N THR A 151 18.60 -16.74 -12.54
CA THR A 151 19.47 -17.82 -12.05
C THR A 151 18.63 -19.03 -11.72
N GLU A 152 19.21 -20.15 -12.08
CA GLU A 152 18.57 -21.41 -12.36
C GLU A 152 17.92 -22.07 -11.13
N THR A 153 16.89 -22.82 -11.47
CA THR A 153 16.22 -23.89 -10.73
C THR A 153 17.07 -24.58 -9.66
N CYS A 154 16.57 -24.61 -8.42
CA CYS A 154 16.91 -25.66 -7.48
C CYS A 154 15.62 -26.29 -6.93
N SER A 155 15.37 -27.53 -7.38
CA SER A 155 14.22 -28.36 -7.06
C SER A 155 14.24 -28.81 -5.60
N LEU A 156 13.21 -28.48 -4.82
CA LEU A 156 12.86 -29.18 -3.57
C LEU A 156 11.33 -29.17 -3.34
N PRO A 157 10.80 -30.13 -2.54
CA PRO A 157 9.71 -31.00 -2.95
C PRO A 157 8.31 -30.45 -2.63
N ALA A 158 7.33 -30.94 -3.39
CA ALA A 158 5.92 -30.69 -3.20
C ALA A 158 5.45 -31.07 -1.78
N ILE A 159 4.79 -30.14 -1.11
CA ILE A 159 4.01 -30.39 0.12
C ILE A 159 2.55 -30.01 -0.19
N PRO A 160 1.57 -30.81 0.27
CA PRO A 160 0.27 -30.94 -0.36
C PRO A 160 -0.61 -29.71 -0.19
N SER A 161 -1.47 -29.50 -1.19
CA SER A 161 -2.63 -28.63 -1.10
C SER A 161 -3.53 -29.07 0.04
N THR A 162 -3.43 -28.41 1.18
CA THR A 162 -4.46 -28.45 2.22
C THR A 162 -5.20 -27.13 2.24
N SER A 163 -6.43 -27.18 1.73
CA SER A 163 -7.54 -26.33 2.12
C SER A 163 -7.63 -26.22 3.67
N VAL A 164 -8.32 -25.18 4.18
CA VAL A 164 -8.57 -24.78 5.60
C VAL A 164 -7.66 -23.59 6.00
N ASN A 165 -8.08 -22.37 6.36
CA ASN A 165 -9.38 -21.78 6.70
C ASN A 165 -9.35 -20.24 6.52
N LYS A 166 -10.49 -19.67 6.11
CA LYS A 166 -10.86 -18.27 6.38
C LYS A 166 -10.99 -18.09 7.90
N SER A 167 -10.63 -16.92 8.43
CA SER A 167 -10.71 -16.47 9.85
C SER A 167 -9.81 -17.28 10.82
N THR A 168 -8.75 -16.72 11.38
CA THR A 168 -8.77 -15.51 12.21
C THR A 168 -7.51 -14.66 11.97
N GLU A 169 -7.68 -13.45 11.47
CA GLU A 169 -6.64 -12.44 11.61
C GLU A 169 -6.62 -12.01 13.09
N ASP A 170 -5.96 -12.80 13.92
CA ASP A 170 -5.80 -12.50 15.34
C ASP A 170 -4.81 -11.35 15.54
N GLU A 171 -4.75 -10.82 16.76
CA GLU A 171 -3.88 -9.69 17.09
C GLU A 171 -2.40 -10.01 16.76
N PHE A 172 -2.00 -11.26 16.94
CA PHE A 172 -0.64 -11.72 16.63
C PHE A 172 -0.35 -11.74 15.13
N SER A 173 -1.33 -12.05 14.29
CA SER A 173 -1.22 -11.97 12.83
C SER A 173 -1.09 -10.54 12.33
N VAL A 174 -1.86 -9.62 12.94
CA VAL A 174 -1.75 -8.17 12.66
C VAL A 174 -0.38 -7.64 13.10
N PHE A 175 0.05 -8.01 14.31
CA PHE A 175 1.35 -7.65 14.85
C PHE A 175 2.50 -8.20 13.99
N ALA A 176 2.45 -9.46 13.57
CA ALA A 176 3.44 -10.07 12.69
C ALA A 176 3.55 -9.31 11.35
N ARG A 177 2.42 -8.88 10.78
CA ARG A 177 2.42 -8.04 9.57
C ARG A 177 3.04 -6.67 9.82
N HIS A 178 2.77 -6.06 10.98
CA HIS A 178 3.36 -4.79 11.37
C HIS A 178 4.88 -4.88 11.54
N VAL A 179 5.37 -5.91 12.25
CA VAL A 179 6.81 -6.19 12.40
C VAL A 179 7.47 -6.40 11.05
N ALA A 180 6.85 -7.19 10.16
CA ALA A 180 7.35 -7.39 8.81
C ALA A 180 7.43 -6.09 8.00
N MET A 181 6.44 -5.20 8.16
CA MET A 181 6.46 -3.88 7.53
C MET A 181 7.63 -3.04 8.05
N GLN A 182 7.87 -3.02 9.37
CA GLN A 182 8.99 -2.27 9.95
C GLN A 182 10.35 -2.79 9.45
N LEU A 183 10.55 -4.11 9.38
CA LEU A 183 11.81 -4.70 8.90
C LEU A 183 12.10 -4.34 7.44
N ARG A 184 11.08 -4.25 6.58
CA ARG A 184 11.23 -3.84 5.17
C ARG A 184 11.60 -2.37 5.00
N MET A 185 11.31 -1.54 6.00
CA MET A 185 11.64 -0.11 6.00
C MET A 185 13.05 0.18 6.53
N LEU A 186 13.80 -0.85 6.93
CA LEU A 186 15.17 -0.73 7.43
C LEU A 186 16.19 -1.13 6.36
N PRO A 187 17.42 -0.60 6.42
CA PRO A 187 18.53 -1.13 5.63
C PRO A 187 18.70 -2.64 5.89
N LEU A 188 18.89 -3.42 4.82
CA LEU A 188 18.86 -4.88 4.85
C LEU A 188 19.72 -5.49 5.97
N VAL A 189 20.93 -4.97 6.17
CA VAL A 189 21.85 -5.44 7.22
C VAL A 189 21.24 -5.30 8.62
N LYS A 190 20.56 -4.18 8.90
CA LYS A 190 19.88 -3.95 10.19
C LYS A 190 18.64 -4.82 10.33
N ALA A 191 17.89 -5.01 9.25
CA ALA A 191 16.71 -5.88 9.24
C ALA A 191 17.08 -7.34 9.56
N LEU A 192 18.14 -7.88 8.95
CA LEU A 192 18.63 -9.24 9.20
C LEU A 192 19.13 -9.43 10.64
N HIS A 193 19.82 -8.42 11.19
CA HIS A 193 20.24 -8.46 12.59
C HIS A 193 19.03 -8.51 13.53
N LEU A 194 18.03 -7.66 13.32
CA LEU A 194 16.80 -7.64 14.13
C LEU A 194 15.97 -8.92 13.95
N GLU A 195 15.88 -9.47 12.74
CA GLU A 195 15.22 -10.75 12.49
C GLU A 195 15.86 -11.86 13.34
N THR A 196 17.19 -11.92 13.38
CA THR A 196 17.94 -12.90 14.17
C THR A 196 17.63 -12.78 15.67
N GLU A 197 17.60 -11.56 16.22
CA GLU A 197 17.28 -11.33 17.62
C GLU A 197 15.81 -11.65 17.95
N ILE A 198 14.86 -11.31 17.06
CA ILE A 198 13.44 -11.68 17.21
C ILE A 198 13.27 -13.21 17.23
N GLN A 199 13.90 -13.92 16.28
CA GLN A 199 13.87 -15.37 16.23
C GLN A 199 14.46 -16.01 17.50
N LYS A 200 15.57 -15.45 18.00
CA LYS A 200 16.21 -15.89 19.24
C LYS A 200 15.32 -15.72 20.46
N LEU A 201 14.62 -14.58 20.59
CA LEU A 201 13.66 -14.36 21.68
C LEU A 201 12.53 -15.39 21.65
N ILE A 202 11.93 -15.61 20.47
CA ILE A 202 10.86 -16.61 20.29
C ILE A 202 11.38 -18.01 20.62
N ALA A 203 12.56 -18.38 20.13
CA ALA A 203 13.15 -19.69 20.39
C ALA A 203 13.44 -19.90 21.89
N THR A 204 13.95 -18.87 22.57
CA THR A 204 14.25 -18.92 24.01
C THR A 204 13.00 -19.18 24.83
N GLU A 205 11.92 -18.43 24.58
CA GLU A 205 10.65 -18.62 25.28
C GLU A 205 10.03 -19.99 24.98
N ARG A 206 10.07 -20.44 23.72
CA ARG A 206 9.57 -21.78 23.37
C ARG A 206 10.30 -22.89 24.12
N ILE A 207 11.62 -22.78 24.26
CA ILE A 207 12.43 -23.75 25.02
C ILE A 207 12.08 -23.69 26.51
N SER A 208 11.92 -22.48 27.07
CA SER A 208 11.51 -22.26 28.48
C SER A 208 10.16 -22.90 28.81
N CYS A 209 9.17 -22.74 27.92
CA CYS A 209 7.87 -23.39 28.06
C CYS A 209 7.98 -24.92 28.04
N LEU A 210 8.90 -25.48 27.25
CA LEU A 210 9.12 -26.94 27.20
C LEU A 210 9.84 -27.47 28.44
N SER A 211 10.75 -26.70 29.04
CA SER A 211 11.43 -27.11 30.29
C SER A 211 10.51 -27.12 31.51
N ASN A 212 9.49 -26.27 31.54
CA ASN A 212 8.52 -26.19 32.65
C ASN A 212 7.44 -27.29 32.62
N ILE A 213 7.40 -28.15 31.60
CA ILE A 213 6.42 -29.24 31.45
C ILE A 213 6.86 -30.54 32.16
N LYS A 214 8.09 -30.61 32.71
CA LYS A 214 8.61 -31.83 33.37
C LYS A 214 8.87 -31.65 34.87
N ILE A 215 7.85 -31.42 35.71
CA ILE A 215 7.85 -31.83 37.13
C ILE A 215 6.40 -31.99 37.63
N ASP A 216 5.68 -33.05 37.23
CA ASP A 216 4.62 -33.63 38.07
C ASP A 216 4.27 -35.04 37.58
N ASP A 217 5.17 -36.00 37.78
CA ASP A 217 4.77 -37.41 37.79
C ASP A 217 5.45 -38.07 38.99
N GLY A 218 4.70 -38.08 40.09
CA GLY A 218 5.06 -38.74 41.33
C GLY A 218 5.22 -40.24 41.10
N VAL A 219 6.47 -40.72 41.15
CA VAL A 219 6.74 -42.13 41.41
C VAL A 219 6.83 -42.30 42.92
N LYS A 220 5.68 -42.58 43.56
CA LYS A 220 5.65 -43.24 44.87
C LYS A 220 6.12 -44.67 44.66
N PHE A 221 7.35 -44.97 45.09
CA PHE A 221 7.74 -46.35 45.36
C PHE A 221 6.93 -46.84 46.56
N VAL A 222 6.02 -47.77 46.29
CA VAL A 222 5.34 -48.56 47.31
C VAL A 222 6.28 -49.69 47.68
N ASP A 223 6.72 -49.69 48.94
CA ASP A 223 7.34 -50.85 49.57
C ASP A 223 6.36 -52.03 49.56
N GLU A 224 6.79 -53.19 49.06
CA GLU A 224 6.11 -54.45 49.35
C GLU A 224 7.11 -55.55 49.74
N LYS A 225 7.06 -55.84 51.05
CA LYS A 225 7.45 -57.04 51.82
C LYS A 225 8.91 -57.37 52.08
#